data_AF-Q0ZNP3-F1
#
_entry.id   AF-Q0ZNP3-F1
#
_cell.length_a   1.000
_cell.length_b   1.000
_cell.length_c   1.000
_cell.angle_alpha   90.00
_cell.angle_beta   90.00
_cell.angle_gamma   90.00
#
_symmetry.space_group_name_H-M   'P 1'
#
loop_
_entity.id
_entity.type
_entity.pdbx_description
1 polymer ?
#
loop_
_entity_poly.entity_id
_entity_poly.type
_entity_poly.pdbx_seq_one_letter_code
_entity_poly.pdbx_strand_id
1 'polypeptide(L)'
;MKVRDMLVLPAAKILLVLVEGPKNDKEILSILQMSSTTYYENITWLLAHGFIQKTADERYILTDKAKKQIVTVFSPLLTYIEKLKEITTVSVT
;
A
#
# COMPACT_ATOMS: atom_id res chain seq x y z
N MET A 1 7.21 -17.60 -5.53
CA MET A 1 6.39 -16.39 -5.27
C MET A 1 5.94 -16.41 -3.82
N LYS A 2 6.04 -15.29 -3.07
CA LYS A 2 5.64 -15.25 -1.66
C LYS A 2 4.13 -15.00 -1.57
N VAL A 3 3.44 -15.56 -0.57
CA VAL A 3 1.98 -15.40 -0.37
C VAL A 3 1.53 -13.92 -0.33
N ARG A 4 2.39 -13.03 0.19
CA ARG A 4 2.21 -11.57 0.14
C ARG A 4 1.97 -11.04 -1.28
N ASP A 5 2.60 -11.66 -2.29
CA ASP A 5 2.48 -11.22 -3.68
C ASP A 5 1.16 -11.65 -4.32
N MET A 6 0.46 -12.64 -3.75
CA MET A 6 -0.89 -13.08 -4.17
C MET A 6 -2.02 -12.32 -3.46
N LEU A 7 -1.79 -11.77 -2.27
CA LEU A 7 -2.84 -11.18 -1.43
C LEU A 7 -3.01 -9.66 -1.58
N VAL A 8 -2.08 -8.97 -2.23
CA VAL A 8 -2.08 -7.50 -2.30
C VAL A 8 -2.06 -7.03 -3.75
N LEU A 9 -3.14 -6.38 -4.18
CA LEU A 9 -3.27 -5.77 -5.50
C LEU A 9 -2.12 -4.77 -5.76
N PRO A 10 -1.62 -4.64 -7.01
CA PRO A 10 -0.51 -3.72 -7.32
C PRO A 10 -0.76 -2.28 -6.83
N ALA A 11 -1.98 -1.76 -6.96
CA ALA A 11 -2.39 -0.46 -6.41
C ALA A 11 -2.18 -0.35 -4.88
N ALA A 12 -2.52 -1.39 -4.13
CA ALA A 12 -2.33 -1.40 -2.68
C ALA A 12 -0.84 -1.43 -2.30
N LYS A 13 0.02 -2.10 -3.09
CA LYS A 13 1.48 -2.05 -2.90
C LYS A 13 2.02 -0.63 -3.09
N ILE A 14 1.54 0.10 -4.10
CA ILE A 14 1.91 1.51 -4.33
C ILE A 14 1.46 2.39 -3.16
N LEU A 15 0.22 2.22 -2.70
CA LEU A 15 -0.29 2.99 -1.55
C LEU A 15 0.55 2.76 -0.29
N LEU A 16 0.95 1.51 -0.02
CA LEU A 16 1.80 1.18 1.13
C LEU A 16 3.17 1.86 1.04
N VAL A 17 3.80 1.91 -0.13
CA VAL A 17 5.08 2.63 -0.33
C VAL A 17 4.92 4.13 -0.04
N LEU A 18 3.77 4.70 -0.39
CA LEU A 18 3.49 6.12 -0.15
C LEU A 18 3.10 6.44 1.31
N VAL A 19 2.84 5.43 2.15
CA VAL A 19 2.69 5.63 3.61
C VAL A 19 4.00 6.09 4.22
N GLU A 20 5.14 5.64 3.69
CA GLU A 20 6.48 6.03 4.16
C GLU A 20 6.87 7.47 3.75
N GLY A 21 6.04 8.12 2.93
CA GLY A 21 6.21 9.51 2.52
C GLY A 21 6.22 9.71 0.99
N PRO A 22 6.42 10.96 0.54
CA PRO A 22 6.39 11.30 -0.89
C PRO A 22 7.45 10.52 -1.69
N LYS A 23 7.08 10.02 -2.86
CA LYS A 23 7.99 9.25 -3.76
C LYS A 23 7.72 9.59 -5.23
N ASN A 24 8.75 9.64 -6.06
CA ASN A 24 8.62 9.77 -7.52
C ASN A 24 8.52 8.40 -8.22
N ASP A 25 8.28 8.38 -9.53
CA ASP A 25 8.11 7.15 -10.31
C ASP A 25 9.31 6.20 -10.20
N LYS A 26 10.54 6.74 -10.25
CA LYS A 26 11.79 5.96 -10.19
C LYS A 26 11.95 5.28 -8.84
N GLU A 27 11.67 6.00 -7.76
CA GLU A 27 11.73 5.46 -6.40
C GLU A 27 10.74 4.31 -6.23
N ILE A 28 9.49 4.47 -6.68
CA ILE A 28 8.45 3.45 -6.52
C ILE A 28 8.76 2.20 -7.35
N LEU A 29 9.17 2.39 -8.61
CA LEU A 29 9.55 1.28 -9.49
C LEU A 29 10.76 0.51 -8.94
N SER A 30 11.74 1.21 -8.36
CA SER A 30 12.90 0.58 -7.74
C SER A 30 12.53 -0.28 -6.53
N ILE A 31 11.59 0.17 -5.70
CA ILE A 31 11.13 -0.54 -4.51
C ILE A 31 10.26 -1.76 -4.88
N LEU A 32 9.30 -1.56 -5.77
CA LEU A 32 8.28 -2.57 -6.05
C LEU A 32 8.68 -3.56 -7.14
N GLN A 33 9.68 -3.24 -7.97
CA GLN A 33 10.21 -4.09 -9.03
C GLN A 33 9.12 -4.68 -9.94
N MET A 34 8.03 -3.93 -10.17
CA MET A 34 6.93 -4.35 -11.02
C MET A 34 7.17 -3.94 -12.48
N SER A 35 6.41 -4.52 -13.41
CA SER A 35 6.47 -4.10 -14.81
C SER A 35 5.98 -2.66 -14.96
N SER A 36 6.58 -1.92 -15.90
CA SER A 36 6.19 -0.53 -16.18
C SER A 36 4.71 -0.42 -16.57
N THR A 37 4.19 -1.37 -17.36
CA THR A 37 2.78 -1.39 -17.77
C THR A 37 1.86 -1.48 -16.57
N THR A 38 2.08 -2.47 -15.70
CA THR A 38 1.29 -2.63 -14.47
C THR A 38 1.42 -1.42 -13.56
N TYR A 39 2.61 -0.85 -13.44
CA TYR A 39 2.83 0.37 -12.66
C TYR A 39 1.98 1.54 -13.15
N TYR A 40 2.09 1.90 -14.43
CA TYR A 40 1.41 3.07 -14.98
C TYR A 40 -0.11 2.91 -15.03
N GLU A 41 -0.62 1.71 -15.28
CA GLU A 41 -2.06 1.41 -15.16
C GLU A 41 -2.56 1.71 -13.76
N ASN A 42 -1.83 1.25 -12.74
CA ASN A 42 -2.25 1.43 -11.34
C ASN A 42 -2.05 2.87 -10.85
N ILE A 43 -0.99 3.57 -11.25
CA ILE A 43 -0.80 5.00 -10.94
C ILE A 43 -1.91 5.83 -11.56
N THR A 44 -2.22 5.61 -12.83
CA THR A 44 -3.29 6.33 -13.53
C THR A 44 -4.63 6.11 -12.83
N TRP A 45 -4.93 4.86 -12.46
CA TRP A 45 -6.13 4.52 -11.71
C TRP A 45 -6.17 5.21 -10.34
N LEU A 46 -5.06 5.19 -9.58
CA LEU A 46 -4.97 5.82 -8.26
C LEU A 46 -5.13 7.35 -8.31
N LEU A 47 -4.57 8.00 -9.34
CA LEU A 47 -4.75 9.43 -9.59
C LEU A 47 -6.20 9.74 -9.94
N ALA A 48 -6.79 9.01 -10.88
CA ALA A 48 -8.16 9.22 -11.34
C ALA A 48 -9.19 9.07 -10.20
N HIS A 49 -8.94 8.16 -9.26
CA HIS A 49 -9.82 7.93 -8.12
C HIS A 49 -9.48 8.81 -6.91
N GLY A 50 -8.50 9.71 -7.03
CA GLY A 50 -8.11 10.65 -5.97
C GLY A 50 -7.51 10.00 -4.73
N PHE A 51 -6.84 8.87 -4.89
CA PHE A 51 -6.09 8.21 -3.81
C PHE A 51 -4.70 8.80 -3.63
N ILE A 52 -4.09 9.23 -4.74
CA ILE A 52 -2.80 9.90 -4.74
C ILE A 52 -2.92 11.20 -5.52
N GLN A 53 -2.03 12.14 -5.23
CA GLN A 53 -1.87 13.37 -6.00
C GLN A 53 -0.39 13.60 -6.30
N LYS A 54 -0.12 14.21 -7.46
CA LYS A 54 1.24 14.59 -7.86
C LYS A 54 1.52 16.01 -7.37
N THR A 55 2.63 16.20 -6.66
CA THR A 55 3.10 17.51 -6.22
C THR A 55 3.85 18.22 -7.35
N ALA A 56 4.13 19.52 -7.17
CA ALA A 56 4.92 20.31 -8.12
C ALA A 56 6.34 19.75 -8.35
N ASP A 57 6.87 19.00 -7.37
CA ASP A 57 8.18 18.34 -7.44
C ASP A 57 8.12 16.97 -8.14
N GLU A 58 7.04 16.67 -8.86
CA GLU A 58 6.82 15.40 -9.55
C GLU A 58 6.81 14.17 -8.61
N ARG A 59 6.41 14.36 -7.34
CA ARG A 59 6.29 13.27 -6.36
C ARG A 59 4.84 12.96 -6.07
N TYR A 60 4.53 11.69 -5.83
CA TYR A 60 3.21 11.27 -5.40
C TYR A 60 3.10 11.34 -3.88
N ILE A 61 1.95 11.81 -3.41
CA ILE A 61 1.57 11.78 -2.00
C ILE A 61 0.17 11.21 -1.82
N LEU A 62 -0.08 10.61 -0.65
CA LEU A 62 -1.42 10.12 -0.29
C LEU A 62 -2.36 11.28 -0.01
N THR A 63 -3.55 11.23 -0.59
CA THR A 63 -4.65 12.12 -0.23
C THR A 63 -5.25 11.72 1.12
N ASP A 64 -6.01 12.62 1.74
CA ASP A 64 -6.70 12.29 3.00
C ASP A 64 -7.76 11.20 2.81
N LYS A 65 -8.33 11.09 1.60
CA LYS A 65 -9.21 9.98 1.21
C LYS A 65 -8.46 8.64 1.30
N ALA A 66 -7.26 8.55 0.74
CA ALA A 66 -6.46 7.33 0.82
C ALA A 66 -6.07 7.00 2.24
N LYS A 67 -5.58 7.98 3.02
CA LYS A 67 -5.21 7.76 4.44
C LYS A 67 -6.40 7.20 5.23
N LYS A 68 -7.59 7.80 5.07
CA LYS A 68 -8.81 7.33 5.73
C LYS A 68 -9.18 5.91 5.32
N GLN A 69 -9.15 5.60 4.02
CA GLN A 69 -9.44 4.24 3.55
C GLN A 69 -8.41 3.22 4.02
N ILE A 70 -7.12 3.56 4.02
CA ILE A 70 -6.06 2.70 4.55
C ILE A 70 -6.36 2.39 6.02
N VAL A 71 -6.62 3.40 6.85
CA VAL A 71 -6.96 3.17 8.26
C VAL A 71 -8.24 2.31 8.39
N THR A 72 -9.30 2.60 7.64
CA THR A 72 -10.54 1.80 7.68
C THR A 72 -10.33 0.35 7.27
N VAL A 73 -9.55 0.09 6.23
CA VAL A 73 -9.31 -1.26 5.69
C VAL A 73 -8.34 -2.04 6.58
N PHE A 74 -7.30 -1.39 7.09
CA PHE A 74 -6.24 -2.05 7.87
C PHE A 74 -6.51 -2.08 9.39
N SER A 75 -7.41 -1.25 9.93
CA SER A 75 -7.78 -1.30 11.36
C SER A 75 -8.33 -2.67 11.79
N PRO A 76 -9.25 -3.32 11.04
CA PRO A 76 -9.68 -4.69 11.36
C PRO A 76 -8.55 -5.72 11.30
N LEU A 77 -7.56 -5.52 10.42
CA LEU A 77 -6.39 -6.40 10.31
C LEU A 77 -5.48 -6.28 11.54
N LEU A 78 -5.37 -5.10 12.16
CA LEU A 78 -4.62 -4.95 13.42
C LEU A 78 -5.26 -5.78 14.54
N THR A 79 -6.58 -5.69 14.70
CA THR A 79 -7.32 -6.51 15.67
C THR A 79 -7.17 -8.01 15.38
N TYR A 80 -7.16 -8.40 14.10
CA TYR A 80 -6.90 -9.78 13.71
C TYR A 80 -5.48 -10.24 14.08
N ILE A 81 -4.46 -9.40 13.84
CA ILE A 81 -3.06 -9.69 14.22
C ILE A 81 -2.92 -9.81 15.73
N GLU A 82 -3.59 -8.95 16.51
CA GLU A 82 -3.60 -9.04 17.98
C GLU A 82 -4.20 -10.37 18.46
N LYS A 83 -5.35 -10.79 17.93
CA LYS A 83 -5.95 -12.09 18.24
C LYS A 83 -5.06 -13.28 17.85
N LEU A 84 -4.35 -13.19 16.72
CA LEU A 84 -3.39 -14.23 16.33
C LEU A 84 -2.20 -14.32 17.30
N LYS A 85 -1.74 -13.18 17.85
CA LYS A 85 -0.70 -13.16 18.88
C LYS A 85 -1.18 -13.83 20.17
N GLU A 86 -2.42 -13.60 20.58
CA GLU A 86 -3.02 -14.25 21.74
C GLU A 86 -3.07 -15.79 21.57
N ILE A 87 -3.44 -16.28 20.38
CA ILE A 87 -3.48 -17.72 20.10
C ILE A 87 -2.07 -18.35 20.10
N THR A 88 -1.07 -17.63 19.59
CA THR A 88 0.32 -18.11 19.58
C THR A 88 0.95 -18.12 20.97
N THR A 89 0.52 -17.25 21.89
CA THR A 89 0.93 -17.32 23.31
C THR A 89 0.31 -18.48 24.09
N VAL A 90 -0.86 -18.99 23.69
CA VAL A 90 -1.53 -20.13 24.36
C VAL A 90 -0.98 -21.49 23.88
N SER A 91 -0.30 -21.54 22.73
CA SER A 91 0.18 -22.79 22.12
C SER A 91 1.62 -23.17 22.51
N VAL A 92 2.24 -22.44 23.45
CA VAL A 92 3.60 -22.70 23.96
C VAL A 92 3.56 -22.87 25.48
N THR A 93 2.78 -23.83 25.95
CA THR A 93 2.87 -24.41 27.31
C THR A 93 2.44 -25.86 27.26
#